data_AF-A0A2E6MJU9-F1
#
_entry.id   AF-A0A2E6MJU9-F1
#
_cell.length_a   1.000
_cell.length_b   1.000
_cell.length_c   1.000
_cell.angle_alpha   90.00
_cell.angle_beta   90.00
_cell.angle_gamma   90.00
#
_symmetry.space_group_name_H-M   'P 1'
#
loop_
_entity.id
_entity.type
_entity.pdbx_description
1 polymer ?
#
loop_
_entity_poly.entity_id
_entity_poly.type
_entity_poly.pdbx_seq_one_letter_code
_entity_poly.pdbx_strand_id
1 'polypeptide(L)'
;MKIPRSLLLGSNLVLLATACEQTDVFQDQFRDLTPYEAYYQSLSDVGLAESALVRDWHAAGITAVERAAPVSLPFEERGFLIGNDPNAMAYRITLDRGQRLTAEVSLESGEVSRVFVDLLRIPTSPSNPLRPVISADTLPGVFVHEPWRGGEYILRVQPELLRGGEYRVTLRLEPQLAFPVEGRDMRSALSLFGVSREGGRRSHEGIDLFARRGTPVLATSAGTINRVSVTNLGGKVVWLRDPVRNANIYFAHLDSQAVQNGDRVDVGDTIGFVGNTGNARTTPPHLHLGIYRRGEGAVDPAPFIRPVPSGRPLTISADLHRLGSTMRLRHDGIRLRVAPNTGSSVIRELAAYTPVHVLAASGDYFRVRLPDDVQGYVAARLTEEVSEPLEHRTVSGITQTAWINPTSNGHPVAELDRGTEVSILGRFDGYFYALDPVGNPVWLKTEEFQEQG
;
A
#
# COMPACT_ATOMS: atom_id res chain seq x y z
N MET A 1 8.62 -51.87 -8.98
CA MET A 1 8.98 -50.71 -8.14
C MET A 1 7.87 -49.67 -8.28
N LYS A 2 7.04 -49.48 -7.24
CA LYS A 2 5.91 -48.52 -7.27
C LYS A 2 6.43 -47.14 -6.87
N ILE A 3 6.30 -46.16 -7.75
CA ILE A 3 6.65 -44.76 -7.47
C ILE A 3 5.45 -44.09 -6.75
N PRO A 4 5.65 -43.39 -5.62
CA PRO A 4 4.55 -42.82 -4.84
C PRO A 4 3.93 -41.59 -5.52
N ARG A 5 2.61 -41.44 -5.40
CA ARG A 5 1.77 -40.40 -6.01
C ARG A 5 1.86 -39.00 -5.34
N SER A 6 2.88 -38.72 -4.53
CA SER A 6 2.92 -37.51 -3.69
C SER A 6 3.67 -36.29 -4.27
N LEU A 7 4.05 -36.27 -5.55
CA LEU A 7 4.79 -35.13 -6.15
C LEU A 7 4.02 -34.28 -7.19
N LEU A 8 2.75 -34.58 -7.50
CA LEU A 8 2.04 -33.93 -8.63
C LEU A 8 1.22 -32.68 -8.26
N LEU A 9 1.17 -32.26 -6.99
CA LEU A 9 0.43 -31.05 -6.59
C LEU A 9 1.23 -29.75 -6.70
N GLY A 10 2.57 -29.81 -6.70
CA GLY A 10 3.43 -28.62 -6.79
C GLY A 10 3.58 -28.07 -8.21
N SER A 11 3.67 -28.95 -9.21
CA SER A 11 4.00 -28.52 -10.59
C SER A 11 2.82 -27.90 -11.34
N ASN A 12 1.58 -28.32 -11.07
CA ASN A 12 0.40 -27.77 -11.76
C ASN A 12 0.03 -26.36 -11.29
N LEU A 13 0.29 -26.02 -10.02
CA LEU A 13 -0.02 -24.69 -9.48
C LEU A 13 0.95 -23.62 -10.04
N VAL A 14 2.23 -23.98 -10.20
CA VAL A 14 3.25 -23.12 -10.82
C VAL A 14 2.95 -22.89 -12.30
N LEU A 15 2.60 -23.94 -13.05
CA LEU A 15 2.27 -23.85 -14.48
C LEU A 15 1.04 -22.96 -14.78
N LEU A 16 0.01 -23.01 -13.91
CA LEU A 16 -1.20 -22.19 -14.07
C LEU A 16 -0.97 -20.71 -13.69
N ALA A 17 -0.13 -20.44 -12.69
CA ALA A 17 0.26 -19.08 -12.34
C ALA A 17 1.06 -18.43 -13.47
N THR A 18 2.05 -19.14 -14.03
CA THR A 18 2.88 -18.66 -15.15
C THR A 18 2.06 -18.43 -16.43
N ALA A 19 1.07 -19.27 -16.71
CA ALA A 19 0.22 -19.13 -17.90
C ALA A 19 -0.68 -17.88 -17.85
N CYS A 20 -1.21 -17.56 -16.67
CA CYS A 20 -2.01 -16.35 -16.50
C CYS A 20 -1.15 -15.09 -16.59
N GLU A 21 0.05 -15.14 -16.00
CA GLU A 21 1.00 -14.03 -16.05
C GLU A 21 1.52 -13.78 -17.48
N GLN A 22 1.76 -14.82 -18.27
CA GLN A 22 2.07 -14.67 -19.71
C GLN A 22 0.93 -14.03 -20.51
N THR A 23 -0.32 -14.34 -20.15
CA THR A 23 -1.49 -13.71 -20.78
C THR A 23 -1.58 -12.23 -20.43
N ASP A 24 -1.32 -11.88 -19.17
CA ASP A 24 -1.28 -10.49 -18.71
C ASP A 24 -0.16 -9.69 -19.40
N VAL A 25 1.06 -10.25 -19.50
CA VAL A 25 2.19 -9.63 -20.21
C VAL A 25 1.87 -9.37 -21.69
N PHE A 26 1.17 -10.29 -22.35
CA PHE A 26 0.75 -10.10 -23.75
C PHE A 26 -0.28 -8.97 -23.88
N GLN A 27 -1.25 -8.87 -22.97
CA GLN A 27 -2.23 -7.78 -22.97
C GLN A 27 -1.56 -6.41 -22.76
N ASP A 28 -0.55 -6.36 -21.90
CA ASP A 28 0.18 -5.13 -21.60
C ASP A 28 1.03 -4.62 -22.78
N GLN A 29 1.31 -5.44 -23.81
CA GLN A 29 1.98 -4.96 -25.02
C GLN A 29 1.09 -4.09 -25.91
N PHE A 30 -0.23 -4.21 -25.76
CA PHE A 30 -1.21 -3.52 -26.61
C PHE A 30 -2.05 -2.49 -25.83
N ARG A 31 -1.64 -2.15 -24.60
CA ARG A 31 -2.32 -1.12 -23.80
C ARG A 31 -1.91 0.28 -24.23
N ASP A 32 -2.78 1.24 -23.96
CA ASP A 32 -2.43 2.65 -24.01
C ASP A 32 -1.39 3.01 -22.93
N LEU A 33 -0.59 4.03 -23.19
CA LEU A 33 0.34 4.60 -22.22
C LEU A 33 -0.42 5.12 -21.00
N THR A 34 0.13 4.93 -19.80
CA THR A 34 -0.41 5.61 -18.62
C THR A 34 -0.17 7.12 -18.75
N PRO A 35 -0.89 7.99 -18.02
CA PRO A 35 -0.62 9.43 -18.05
C PRO A 35 0.83 9.80 -17.70
N TYR A 36 1.47 9.06 -16.79
CA TYR A 36 2.90 9.20 -16.51
C TYR A 36 3.76 8.89 -17.75
N GLU A 37 3.50 7.77 -18.40
CA GLU A 37 4.27 7.32 -19.57
C GLU A 37 4.05 8.24 -20.77
N ALA A 38 2.81 8.68 -20.99
CA ALA A 38 2.47 9.64 -22.03
C ALA A 38 3.15 10.99 -21.80
N TYR A 39 3.25 11.45 -20.54
CA TYR A 39 3.98 12.67 -20.21
C TYR A 39 5.48 12.51 -20.48
N TYR A 40 6.10 11.42 -20.04
CA TYR A 40 7.51 11.14 -20.32
C TYR A 40 7.79 11.03 -21.84
N GLN A 41 6.90 10.35 -22.58
CA GLN A 41 6.98 10.26 -24.03
C GLN A 41 6.88 11.65 -24.67
N SER A 42 5.96 12.51 -24.23
CA SER A 42 5.80 13.86 -24.77
C SER A 42 7.05 14.72 -24.60
N LEU A 43 7.77 14.57 -23.47
CA LEU A 43 9.05 15.23 -23.23
C LEU A 43 10.16 14.64 -24.11
N SER A 44 10.11 13.34 -24.34
CA SER A 44 11.06 12.63 -25.22
C SER A 44 10.89 13.04 -26.68
N ASP A 45 9.65 13.18 -27.15
CA ASP A 45 9.30 13.56 -28.53
C ASP A 45 9.79 14.97 -28.90
N VAL A 46 9.89 15.87 -27.92
CA VAL A 46 10.47 17.22 -28.09
C VAL A 46 11.98 17.26 -27.82
N GLY A 47 12.63 16.11 -27.65
CA GLY A 47 14.08 15.98 -27.50
C GLY A 47 14.61 16.30 -26.09
N LEU A 48 13.76 16.34 -25.06
CA LEU A 48 14.15 16.68 -23.69
C LEU A 48 14.51 15.46 -22.82
N ALA A 49 14.35 14.24 -23.32
CA ALA A 49 14.64 13.00 -22.58
C ALA A 49 16.06 12.99 -21.97
N GLU A 50 17.05 13.53 -22.71
CA GLU A 50 18.44 13.60 -22.29
C GLU A 50 18.81 14.86 -21.50
N SER A 51 17.84 15.70 -21.16
CA SER A 51 18.09 16.77 -20.20
C SER A 51 18.26 16.19 -18.80
N ALA A 52 19.12 16.80 -17.98
CA ALA A 52 19.31 16.37 -16.59
C ALA A 52 17.98 16.32 -15.84
N LEU A 53 17.16 17.37 -15.96
CA LEU A 53 15.86 17.46 -15.31
C LEU A 53 14.91 16.30 -15.66
N VAL A 54 14.81 15.90 -16.93
CA VAL A 54 13.91 14.81 -17.33
C VAL A 54 14.46 13.46 -16.90
N ARG A 55 15.78 13.24 -17.00
CA ARG A 55 16.41 12.01 -16.48
C ARG A 55 16.22 11.88 -14.98
N ASP A 56 16.43 12.95 -14.21
CA ASP A 56 16.29 12.96 -12.76
C ASP A 56 14.84 12.72 -12.34
N TRP A 57 13.88 13.36 -13.03
CA TRP A 57 12.45 13.11 -12.81
C TRP A 57 12.03 11.68 -13.11
N HIS A 58 12.51 11.11 -14.22
CA HIS A 58 12.22 9.72 -14.57
C HIS A 58 12.86 8.74 -13.57
N ALA A 59 14.11 8.99 -13.17
CA ALA A 59 14.84 8.20 -12.18
C ALA A 59 14.18 8.27 -10.79
N ALA A 60 13.68 9.43 -10.38
CA ALA A 60 12.93 9.59 -9.14
C ALA A 60 11.66 8.71 -9.12
N GLY A 61 10.93 8.66 -10.24
CA GLY A 61 9.76 7.81 -10.41
C GLY A 61 10.09 6.31 -10.29
N ILE A 62 11.18 5.87 -10.92
CA ILE A 62 11.67 4.49 -10.84
C ILE A 62 12.10 4.16 -9.40
N THR A 63 12.94 5.00 -8.81
CA THR A 63 13.51 4.81 -7.47
C THR A 63 12.41 4.75 -6.40
N ALA A 64 11.38 5.60 -6.51
CA ALA A 64 10.26 5.57 -5.59
C ALA A 64 9.53 4.22 -5.63
N VAL A 65 9.28 3.68 -6.83
CA VAL A 65 8.63 2.39 -7.02
C VAL A 65 9.49 1.24 -6.48
N GLU A 66 10.79 1.23 -6.78
CA GLU A 66 11.73 0.22 -6.27
C GLU A 66 11.80 0.22 -4.74
N ARG A 67 11.80 1.42 -4.13
CA ARG A 67 11.89 1.63 -2.69
C ARG A 67 10.52 1.86 -2.02
N ALA A 68 9.43 1.44 -2.66
CA ALA A 68 8.08 1.72 -2.18
C ALA A 68 7.88 1.22 -0.73
N ALA A 69 7.50 2.14 0.16
CA ALA A 69 7.38 1.83 1.58
C ALA A 69 6.15 0.95 1.82
N PRO A 70 6.26 -0.19 2.53
CA PRO A 70 5.12 -1.03 2.84
C PRO A 70 4.21 -0.33 3.85
N VAL A 71 2.90 -0.35 3.58
CA VAL A 71 1.89 0.26 4.44
C VAL A 71 0.86 -0.76 4.88
N SER A 72 0.43 -0.63 6.14
CA SER A 72 -0.70 -1.39 6.67
C SER A 72 -1.98 -0.58 6.49
N LEU A 73 -3.03 -1.22 5.98
CA LEU A 73 -4.32 -0.57 5.74
C LEU A 73 -5.23 -0.66 6.99
N PRO A 74 -6.05 0.37 7.28
CA PRO A 74 -6.17 1.64 6.56
C PRO A 74 -4.97 2.55 6.81
N PHE A 75 -4.59 3.34 5.81
CA PHE A 75 -3.41 4.19 5.84
C PHE A 75 -3.76 5.62 5.43
N GLU A 76 -3.13 6.60 6.07
CA GLU A 76 -3.18 8.00 5.67
C GLU A 76 -1.82 8.63 5.88
N GLU A 77 -1.41 9.44 4.93
CA GLU A 77 -0.19 10.21 4.98
C GLU A 77 -0.40 11.55 4.27
N ARG A 78 0.18 12.60 4.84
CA ARG A 78 0.32 13.89 4.18
C ARG A 78 1.79 14.15 3.93
N GLY A 79 2.16 14.50 2.72
CA GLY A 79 3.54 14.77 2.37
C GLY A 79 3.71 16.01 1.53
N PHE A 80 4.96 16.30 1.22
CA PHE A 80 5.35 17.45 0.42
C PHE A 80 6.23 17.01 -0.74
N LEU A 81 5.80 17.35 -1.95
CA LEU A 81 6.57 17.17 -3.18
C LEU A 81 7.33 18.46 -3.46
N ILE A 82 8.64 18.37 -3.70
CA ILE A 82 9.51 19.54 -3.82
C ILE A 82 9.60 19.88 -5.31
N GLY A 83 9.24 21.09 -5.71
CA GLY A 83 9.16 21.45 -7.14
C GLY A 83 10.52 21.41 -7.84
N ASN A 84 11.59 21.85 -7.19
CA ASN A 84 12.93 21.94 -7.77
C ASN A 84 13.83 20.72 -7.48
N ASP A 85 13.34 19.73 -6.73
CA ASP A 85 14.00 18.43 -6.49
C ASP A 85 13.05 17.33 -6.99
N PRO A 86 13.24 16.82 -8.23
CA PRO A 86 12.35 15.83 -8.81
C PRO A 86 12.13 14.65 -7.87
N ASN A 87 10.90 14.47 -7.41
CA ASN A 87 10.59 13.46 -6.41
C ASN A 87 9.29 12.71 -6.71
N ALA A 88 9.17 11.52 -6.15
CA ALA A 88 8.00 10.67 -6.26
C ALA A 88 7.83 9.89 -4.96
N MET A 89 6.58 9.60 -4.60
CA MET A 89 6.22 8.84 -3.40
C MET A 89 5.55 7.55 -3.82
N ALA A 90 5.87 6.46 -3.14
CA ALA A 90 5.25 5.17 -3.44
C ALA A 90 4.91 4.37 -2.18
N TYR A 91 3.82 3.61 -2.28
CA TYR A 91 3.23 2.84 -1.19
C TYR A 91 3.02 1.40 -1.63
N ARG A 92 3.70 0.46 -0.98
CA ARG A 92 3.55 -0.97 -1.23
C ARG A 92 2.42 -1.53 -0.38
N ILE A 93 1.45 -2.16 -1.03
CA ILE A 93 0.19 -2.60 -0.46
C ILE A 93 -0.01 -4.07 -0.81
N THR A 94 -0.37 -4.90 0.17
CA THR A 94 -0.84 -6.26 -0.08
C THR A 94 -2.36 -6.28 -0.12
N LEU A 95 -2.94 -6.79 -1.20
CA LEU A 95 -4.38 -7.00 -1.32
C LEU A 95 -4.66 -8.47 -1.57
N ASP A 96 -5.59 -9.04 -0.81
CA ASP A 96 -6.12 -10.37 -1.06
C ASP A 96 -7.32 -10.30 -2.01
N ARG A 97 -7.55 -11.42 -2.68
CA ARG A 97 -8.82 -11.63 -3.39
C ARG A 97 -9.99 -11.44 -2.42
N GLY A 98 -11.07 -10.82 -2.90
CA GLY A 98 -12.26 -10.56 -2.07
C GLY A 98 -12.18 -9.27 -1.24
N GLN A 99 -11.05 -8.56 -1.31
CA GLN A 99 -10.91 -7.22 -0.76
C GLN A 99 -11.11 -6.15 -1.84
N ARG A 100 -11.42 -4.94 -1.40
CA ARG A 100 -11.56 -3.74 -2.22
C ARG A 100 -10.64 -2.67 -1.64
N LEU A 101 -9.72 -2.16 -2.45
CA LEU A 101 -8.92 -0.99 -2.13
C LEU A 101 -9.65 0.26 -2.63
N THR A 102 -9.85 1.23 -1.74
CA THR A 102 -10.21 2.60 -2.10
C THR A 102 -9.01 3.49 -1.81
N ALA A 103 -8.38 4.03 -2.85
CA ALA A 103 -7.26 4.96 -2.77
C ALA A 103 -7.73 6.36 -3.15
N GLU A 104 -7.58 7.32 -2.27
CA GLU A 104 -7.87 8.73 -2.50
C GLU A 104 -6.57 9.50 -2.44
N VAL A 105 -6.28 10.24 -3.51
CA VAL A 105 -5.13 11.14 -3.57
C VAL A 105 -5.65 12.54 -3.83
N SER A 106 -5.11 13.53 -3.12
CA SER A 106 -5.49 14.93 -3.29
C SER A 106 -4.27 15.84 -3.12
N LEU A 107 -4.34 17.02 -3.74
CA LEU A 107 -3.37 18.09 -3.58
C LEU A 107 -3.99 19.14 -2.69
N GLU A 108 -3.33 19.47 -1.60
CA GLU A 108 -3.85 20.41 -0.60
C GLU A 108 -3.36 21.83 -0.86
N SER A 109 -2.16 21.98 -1.44
CA SER A 109 -1.55 23.27 -1.78
C SER A 109 -0.45 23.10 -2.84
N GLY A 110 -0.10 24.18 -3.54
CA GLY A 110 1.05 24.23 -4.48
C GLY A 110 0.68 24.65 -5.92
N GLU A 111 1.70 24.88 -6.74
CA GLU A 111 1.57 25.21 -8.19
C GLU A 111 1.27 23.99 -9.07
N VAL A 112 0.80 22.90 -8.47
CA VAL A 112 0.75 21.60 -9.14
C VAL A 112 -0.39 21.57 -10.15
N SER A 113 -0.07 21.68 -11.44
CA SER A 113 -1.05 21.56 -12.51
C SER A 113 -1.41 20.09 -12.81
N ARG A 114 -0.48 19.14 -12.57
CA ARG A 114 -0.71 17.69 -12.74
C ARG A 114 0.10 16.84 -11.75
N VAL A 115 -0.56 15.80 -11.24
CA VAL A 115 0.07 14.66 -10.54
C VAL A 115 -0.39 13.38 -11.19
N PHE A 116 0.57 12.50 -11.45
CA PHE A 116 0.37 11.16 -11.96
C PHE A 116 0.21 10.21 -10.78
N VAL A 117 -0.88 9.44 -10.81
CA VAL A 117 -1.13 8.38 -9.84
C VAL A 117 -1.26 7.06 -10.59
N ASP A 118 -0.44 6.10 -10.21
CA ASP A 118 -0.48 4.74 -10.76
C ASP A 118 -0.61 3.72 -9.66
N LEU A 119 -1.60 2.82 -9.78
CA LEU A 119 -1.63 1.58 -9.04
C LEU A 119 -1.00 0.50 -9.94
N LEU A 120 0.17 0.03 -9.54
CA LEU A 120 0.98 -0.94 -10.27
C LEU A 120 0.91 -2.29 -9.55
N ARG A 121 0.52 -3.37 -10.23
CA ARG A 121 0.61 -4.72 -9.68
C ARG A 121 2.04 -5.24 -9.80
N ILE A 122 2.54 -5.80 -8.71
CA ILE A 122 3.84 -6.49 -8.70
C ILE A 122 3.65 -7.90 -9.29
N PRO A 123 4.46 -8.28 -10.30
CA PRO A 123 4.40 -9.60 -10.89
C PRO A 123 4.85 -10.68 -9.91
N THR A 124 4.40 -11.91 -10.13
CA THR A 124 4.84 -13.06 -9.35
C THR A 124 6.23 -13.52 -9.76
N SER A 125 6.57 -13.39 -11.05
CA SER A 125 7.93 -13.60 -11.55
C SER A 125 8.70 -12.28 -11.57
N PRO A 126 9.88 -12.19 -10.93
CA PRO A 126 10.72 -10.99 -10.96
C PRO A 126 11.20 -10.59 -12.37
N SER A 127 11.13 -11.50 -13.34
CA SER A 127 11.51 -11.24 -14.73
C SER A 127 10.47 -10.41 -15.51
N ASN A 128 9.25 -10.30 -14.98
CA ASN A 128 8.16 -9.61 -15.65
C ASN A 128 8.11 -8.14 -15.21
N PRO A 129 7.61 -7.23 -16.04
CA PRO A 129 7.46 -5.83 -15.67
C PRO A 129 6.33 -5.65 -14.65
N LEU A 130 6.38 -4.53 -13.92
CA LEU A 130 5.23 -4.04 -13.16
C LEU A 130 4.08 -3.73 -14.13
N ARG A 131 2.86 -4.04 -13.69
CA ARG A 131 1.67 -3.87 -14.52
C ARG A 131 0.78 -2.74 -14.00
N PRO A 132 0.55 -1.66 -14.76
CA PRO A 132 -0.48 -0.69 -14.40
C PRO A 132 -1.86 -1.33 -14.37
N VAL A 133 -2.58 -1.19 -13.26
CA VAL A 133 -3.98 -1.65 -13.14
C VAL A 133 -4.97 -0.48 -13.11
N ILE A 134 -4.55 0.66 -12.56
CA ILE A 134 -5.29 1.92 -12.57
C ILE A 134 -4.27 3.03 -12.71
N SER A 135 -4.50 3.96 -13.63
CA SER A 135 -3.65 5.12 -13.82
C SER A 135 -4.51 6.35 -14.13
N ALA A 136 -4.15 7.49 -13.57
CA ALA A 136 -4.79 8.77 -13.85
C ALA A 136 -3.83 9.94 -13.67
N ASP A 137 -4.12 11.04 -14.35
CA ASP A 137 -3.59 12.37 -14.08
C ASP A 137 -4.70 13.29 -13.57
N THR A 138 -4.32 14.38 -12.91
CA THR A 138 -5.21 15.43 -12.33
C THR A 138 -6.07 14.99 -11.13
N LEU A 139 -5.78 15.57 -9.96
CA LEU A 139 -6.40 15.30 -8.66
C LEU A 139 -7.52 16.31 -8.34
N PRO A 140 -8.51 15.99 -7.49
CA PRO A 140 -8.63 14.77 -6.67
C PRO A 140 -9.24 13.59 -7.43
N GLY A 141 -8.65 12.41 -7.23
CA GLY A 141 -9.14 11.14 -7.78
C GLY A 141 -9.36 10.11 -6.69
N VAL A 142 -10.55 9.50 -6.68
CA VAL A 142 -10.84 8.30 -5.88
C VAL A 142 -10.75 7.09 -6.80
N PHE A 143 -9.84 6.18 -6.50
CA PHE A 143 -9.61 4.95 -7.23
C PHE A 143 -10.15 3.78 -6.43
N VAL A 144 -10.92 2.92 -7.09
CA VAL A 144 -11.43 1.69 -6.48
C VAL A 144 -10.88 0.50 -7.24
N HIS A 145 -10.20 -0.41 -6.55
CA HIS A 145 -9.63 -1.62 -7.12
C HIS A 145 -10.13 -2.87 -6.39
N GLU A 146 -10.65 -3.84 -7.16
CA GLU A 146 -11.05 -5.15 -6.68
C GLU A 146 -10.14 -6.22 -7.30
N PRO A 147 -9.08 -6.69 -6.61
CA PRO A 147 -8.18 -7.71 -7.11
C PRO A 147 -8.93 -8.99 -7.51
N TRP A 148 -8.77 -9.40 -8.77
CA TRP A 148 -9.22 -10.72 -9.24
C TRP A 148 -8.47 -11.85 -8.51
N ARG A 149 -7.18 -11.63 -8.24
CA ARG A 149 -6.28 -12.48 -7.45
C ARG A 149 -5.52 -11.62 -6.46
N GLY A 150 -5.23 -12.20 -5.30
CA GLY A 150 -4.36 -11.56 -4.32
C GLY A 150 -2.97 -11.29 -4.89
N GLY A 151 -2.29 -10.31 -4.31
CA GLY A 151 -0.93 -9.92 -4.70
C GLY A 151 -0.49 -8.62 -4.05
N GLU A 152 0.73 -8.22 -4.38
CA GLU A 152 1.27 -6.92 -4.00
C GLU A 152 1.04 -5.89 -5.09
N TYR A 153 0.83 -4.65 -4.66
CA TYR A 153 0.60 -3.48 -5.48
C TYR A 153 1.45 -2.32 -4.98
N ILE A 154 1.77 -1.40 -5.86
CA ILE A 154 2.47 -0.16 -5.56
C ILE A 154 1.59 0.98 -6.02
N LEU A 155 1.17 1.86 -5.12
CA LEU A 155 0.58 3.13 -5.48
C LEU A 155 1.71 4.16 -5.61
N ARG A 156 1.97 4.68 -6.82
CA ARG A 156 2.89 5.79 -7.07
C ARG A 156 2.12 7.10 -7.13
N VAL A 157 2.71 8.15 -6.58
CA VAL A 157 2.27 9.55 -6.67
C VAL A 157 3.46 10.40 -7.10
N GLN A 158 3.37 11.06 -8.25
CA GLN A 158 4.47 11.83 -8.82
C GLN A 158 3.96 13.10 -9.52
N PRO A 159 4.49 14.29 -9.21
CA PRO A 159 4.11 15.52 -9.89
C PRO A 159 4.73 15.59 -11.28
N GLU A 160 4.20 16.47 -12.13
CA GLU A 160 4.91 16.89 -13.35
C GLU A 160 6.22 17.62 -13.03
N LEU A 161 7.10 17.72 -14.03
CA LEU A 161 8.43 18.29 -13.87
C LEU A 161 8.35 19.76 -13.38
N LEU A 162 9.23 20.14 -12.45
CA LEU A 162 9.29 21.47 -11.83
C LEU A 162 8.06 21.87 -10.99
N ARG A 163 7.20 20.92 -10.62
CA ARG A 163 6.02 21.16 -9.78
C ARG A 163 6.05 20.37 -8.48
N GLY A 164 5.50 20.99 -7.44
CA GLY A 164 5.51 20.46 -6.09
C GLY A 164 4.43 21.12 -5.24
N GLY A 165 4.16 20.53 -4.09
CA GLY A 165 3.05 20.91 -3.23
C GLY A 165 2.75 19.86 -2.18
N GLU A 166 1.84 20.20 -1.28
CA GLU A 166 1.34 19.27 -0.28
C GLU A 166 0.34 18.31 -0.91
N TYR A 167 0.46 17.03 -0.58
CA TYR A 167 -0.46 16.01 -1.01
C TYR A 167 -0.96 15.20 0.18
N ARG A 168 -2.14 14.60 0.01
CA ARG A 168 -2.67 13.59 0.92
C ARG A 168 -2.93 12.31 0.16
N VAL A 169 -2.51 11.19 0.74
CA VAL A 169 -2.88 9.84 0.33
C VAL A 169 -3.69 9.20 1.45
N THR A 170 -4.88 8.70 1.11
CA THR A 170 -5.72 7.87 1.99
C THR A 170 -5.98 6.54 1.32
N LEU A 171 -5.68 5.44 2.01
CA LEU A 171 -5.89 4.08 1.52
C LEU A 171 -6.81 3.35 2.49
N ARG A 172 -7.94 2.88 1.99
CA ARG A 172 -8.93 2.12 2.76
C ARG A 172 -9.09 0.74 2.16
N LEU A 173 -9.22 -0.25 3.05
CA LEU A 173 -9.52 -1.61 2.67
C LEU A 173 -10.94 -1.92 3.11
N GLU A 174 -11.71 -2.55 2.25
CA GLU A 174 -13.07 -2.99 2.53
C GLU A 174 -13.26 -4.43 2.03
N PRO A 175 -14.16 -5.23 2.65
CA PRO A 175 -14.61 -6.46 2.02
C PRO A 175 -15.43 -6.14 0.76
N GLN A 176 -15.32 -6.98 -0.27
CA GLN A 176 -16.11 -6.83 -1.48
C GLN A 176 -17.60 -7.10 -1.26
N LEU A 177 -17.92 -7.95 -0.28
CA LEU A 177 -19.28 -8.39 0.02
C LEU A 177 -19.64 -8.02 1.47
N ALA A 178 -20.91 -7.64 1.66
CA ALA A 178 -21.45 -7.44 2.99
C ALA A 178 -21.55 -8.76 3.77
N PHE A 179 -21.56 -8.67 5.10
CA PHE A 179 -21.73 -9.85 5.94
C PHE A 179 -23.17 -10.40 5.81
N PRO A 180 -23.37 -11.71 5.56
CA PRO A 180 -24.66 -12.26 5.15
C PRO A 180 -25.64 -12.58 6.29
N VAL A 181 -25.27 -12.39 7.56
CA VAL A 181 -26.14 -12.71 8.70
C VAL A 181 -26.25 -11.48 9.58
N GLU A 182 -27.49 -11.04 9.81
CA GLU A 182 -27.77 -9.83 10.57
C GLU A 182 -27.18 -9.89 11.98
N GLY A 183 -26.47 -8.82 12.38
CA GLY A 183 -25.88 -8.68 13.70
C GLY A 183 -24.76 -9.68 14.02
N ARG A 184 -24.15 -10.30 12.99
CA ARG A 184 -23.04 -11.25 13.12
C ARG A 184 -21.79 -10.75 12.39
N ASP A 185 -20.69 -11.43 12.68
CA ASP A 185 -19.37 -11.20 12.08
C ASP A 185 -18.62 -12.53 11.91
N MET A 186 -17.35 -12.46 11.49
CA MET A 186 -16.51 -13.64 11.27
C MET A 186 -16.30 -14.51 12.51
N ARG A 187 -16.60 -14.06 13.73
CA ARG A 187 -16.55 -14.92 14.93
C ARG A 187 -17.60 -16.02 14.89
N SER A 188 -18.64 -15.87 14.07
CA SER A 188 -19.64 -16.90 13.78
C SER A 188 -19.17 -17.96 12.77
N ALA A 189 -18.05 -17.75 12.09
CA ALA A 189 -17.50 -18.67 11.09
C ALA A 189 -16.72 -19.81 11.78
N LEU A 190 -17.43 -20.86 12.20
CA LEU A 190 -16.84 -21.98 12.96
C LEU A 190 -16.47 -23.18 12.08
N SER A 191 -16.84 -23.17 10.80
CA SER A 191 -16.45 -24.19 9.82
C SER A 191 -16.08 -23.51 8.50
N LEU A 192 -14.81 -23.64 8.14
CA LEU A 192 -14.19 -22.89 7.06
C LEU A 192 -14.16 -23.68 5.75
N PHE A 193 -13.88 -22.97 4.66
CA PHE A 193 -13.63 -23.56 3.36
C PHE A 193 -12.50 -24.58 3.44
N GLY A 194 -12.59 -25.67 2.67
CA GLY A 194 -11.55 -26.68 2.63
C GLY A 194 -11.63 -27.74 3.73
N VAL A 195 -12.46 -27.55 4.77
CA VAL A 195 -12.60 -28.51 5.87
C VAL A 195 -13.17 -29.84 5.36
N SER A 196 -12.54 -30.94 5.77
CA SER A 196 -12.98 -32.30 5.46
C SER A 196 -14.40 -32.55 5.95
N ARG A 197 -15.27 -33.04 5.06
CA ARG A 197 -16.65 -33.43 5.34
C ARG A 197 -16.85 -34.91 4.99
N GLU A 198 -17.81 -35.55 5.66
CA GLU A 198 -18.16 -36.97 5.44
C GLU A 198 -16.94 -37.92 5.57
N GLY A 199 -16.13 -37.72 6.60
CA GLY A 199 -14.97 -38.58 6.88
C GLY A 199 -13.86 -38.50 5.83
N GLY A 200 -13.68 -37.37 5.14
CA GLY A 200 -12.63 -37.18 4.13
C GLY A 200 -13.09 -37.32 2.68
N ARG A 201 -14.39 -37.61 2.45
CA ARG A 201 -14.92 -37.87 1.11
C ARG A 201 -15.20 -36.61 0.28
N ARG A 202 -15.42 -35.47 0.94
CA ARG A 202 -15.61 -34.17 0.27
C ARG A 202 -14.95 -33.03 1.05
N SER A 203 -14.60 -31.98 0.32
CA SER A 203 -14.16 -30.72 0.90
C SER A 203 -15.35 -29.79 1.13
N HIS A 204 -15.29 -28.94 2.15
CA HIS A 204 -16.28 -27.91 2.37
C HIS A 204 -16.11 -26.77 1.35
N GLU A 205 -17.08 -26.62 0.43
CA GLU A 205 -17.06 -25.62 -0.65
C GLU A 205 -17.63 -24.25 -0.26
N GLY A 206 -17.56 -23.90 1.03
CA GLY A 206 -18.10 -22.65 1.56
C GLY A 206 -17.66 -22.42 3.00
N ILE A 207 -18.37 -21.54 3.69
CA ILE A 207 -18.22 -21.32 5.14
C ILE A 207 -19.57 -21.45 5.83
N ASP A 208 -19.55 -21.94 7.07
CA ASP A 208 -20.75 -22.04 7.90
C ASP A 208 -20.73 -20.95 8.98
N LEU A 209 -21.77 -20.11 8.97
CA LEU A 209 -21.95 -18.96 9.85
C LEU A 209 -23.06 -19.24 10.86
N PHE A 210 -22.70 -19.49 12.10
CA PHE A 210 -23.62 -19.93 13.15
C PHE A 210 -24.42 -18.76 13.73
N ALA A 211 -25.74 -18.92 13.79
CA ALA A 211 -26.65 -17.95 14.40
C ALA A 211 -27.93 -18.65 14.88
N ARG A 212 -28.78 -17.93 15.61
CA ARG A 212 -30.06 -18.50 16.07
C ARG A 212 -30.94 -18.80 14.85
N ARG A 213 -31.74 -19.88 14.92
CA ARG A 213 -32.78 -20.12 13.92
C ARG A 213 -33.68 -18.88 13.80
N GLY A 214 -34.04 -18.50 12.59
CA GLY A 214 -34.88 -17.32 12.35
C GLY A 214 -34.10 -16.01 12.29
N THR A 215 -32.77 -15.99 12.51
CA THR A 215 -31.97 -14.79 12.25
C THR A 215 -32.02 -14.44 10.75
N PRO A 216 -32.24 -13.17 10.37
CA PRO A 216 -32.24 -12.77 8.96
C PRO A 216 -30.93 -13.09 8.24
N VAL A 217 -31.05 -13.67 7.05
CA VAL A 217 -29.97 -13.84 6.07
C VAL A 217 -30.11 -12.75 5.04
N LEU A 218 -29.03 -12.00 4.82
CA LEU A 218 -28.99 -10.78 4.04
C LEU A 218 -28.29 -11.01 2.69
N ALA A 219 -28.74 -10.31 1.66
CA ALA A 219 -28.04 -10.24 0.38
C ALA A 219 -26.66 -9.59 0.56
N THR A 220 -25.61 -10.30 0.16
CA THR A 220 -24.21 -9.87 0.33
C THR A 220 -23.75 -8.87 -0.73
N SER A 221 -24.45 -8.80 -1.85
CA SER A 221 -24.24 -7.82 -2.92
C SER A 221 -25.58 -7.50 -3.60
N ALA A 222 -25.64 -6.37 -4.31
CA ALA A 222 -26.78 -6.08 -5.18
C ALA A 222 -26.77 -7.04 -6.37
N GLY A 223 -27.96 -7.52 -6.78
CA GLY A 223 -28.04 -8.50 -7.85
C GLY A 223 -29.43 -9.04 -8.11
N THR A 224 -29.50 -10.24 -8.67
CA THR A 224 -30.76 -10.90 -9.00
C THR A 224 -30.79 -12.31 -8.44
N ILE A 225 -31.88 -12.68 -7.78
CA ILE A 225 -32.11 -14.04 -7.31
C ILE A 225 -32.37 -14.93 -8.53
N ASN A 226 -31.42 -15.79 -8.87
CA ASN A 226 -31.54 -16.65 -10.07
C ASN A 226 -32.08 -18.04 -9.76
N ARG A 227 -32.10 -18.46 -8.48
CA ARG A 227 -32.70 -19.73 -8.06
C ARG A 227 -33.09 -19.75 -6.58
N VAL A 228 -34.31 -20.17 -6.30
CA VAL A 228 -34.87 -20.50 -4.99
C VAL A 228 -35.40 -21.92 -5.10
N SER A 229 -34.92 -22.83 -4.26
CA SER A 229 -35.32 -24.25 -4.35
C SER A 229 -35.12 -25.00 -3.03
N VAL A 230 -35.64 -26.22 -2.97
CA VAL A 230 -35.34 -27.18 -1.90
C VAL A 230 -34.52 -28.33 -2.48
N THR A 231 -33.38 -28.64 -1.87
CA THR A 231 -32.46 -29.69 -2.32
C THR A 231 -32.14 -30.65 -1.18
N ASN A 232 -31.75 -31.89 -1.50
CA ASN A 232 -31.42 -32.89 -0.48
C ASN A 232 -30.23 -32.47 0.40
N LEU A 233 -29.18 -31.91 -0.21
CA LEU A 233 -27.97 -31.49 0.50
C LEU A 233 -28.16 -30.13 1.16
N GLY A 234 -28.51 -29.10 0.39
CA GLY A 234 -28.61 -27.73 0.88
C GLY A 234 -29.88 -27.41 1.65
N GLY A 235 -30.89 -28.26 1.63
CA GLY A 235 -32.20 -27.95 2.21
C GLY A 235 -32.87 -26.83 1.44
N LYS A 236 -33.42 -25.84 2.14
CA LYS A 236 -33.95 -24.61 1.52
C LYS A 236 -32.77 -23.71 1.14
N VAL A 237 -32.69 -23.35 -0.14
CA VAL A 237 -31.56 -22.60 -0.69
C VAL A 237 -32.01 -21.38 -1.49
N VAL A 238 -31.14 -20.38 -1.54
CA VAL A 238 -31.23 -19.20 -2.41
C VAL A 238 -29.91 -19.04 -3.14
N TRP A 239 -29.97 -18.70 -4.42
CA TRP A 239 -28.84 -18.31 -5.24
C TRP A 239 -29.00 -16.87 -5.71
N LEU A 240 -28.00 -16.04 -5.42
CA LEU A 240 -27.90 -14.65 -5.83
C LEU A 240 -26.85 -14.53 -6.95
N ARG A 241 -27.22 -13.91 -8.06
CA ARG A 241 -26.31 -13.55 -9.14
C ARG A 241 -25.74 -12.16 -8.89
N ASP A 242 -24.44 -12.06 -8.65
CA ASP A 242 -23.68 -10.81 -8.60
C ASP A 242 -23.16 -10.48 -10.02
N PRO A 243 -23.71 -9.46 -10.70
CA PRO A 243 -23.30 -9.11 -12.06
C PRO A 243 -21.93 -8.44 -12.11
N VAL A 244 -21.54 -7.68 -11.08
CA VAL A 244 -20.28 -6.93 -11.03
C VAL A 244 -19.11 -7.90 -10.97
N ARG A 245 -19.22 -8.95 -10.16
CA ARG A 245 -18.13 -9.92 -9.92
C ARG A 245 -18.25 -11.18 -10.77
N ASN A 246 -19.32 -11.27 -11.56
CA ASN A 246 -19.69 -12.44 -12.35
C ASN A 246 -19.72 -13.72 -11.50
N ALA A 247 -20.31 -13.62 -10.30
CA ALA A 247 -20.35 -14.68 -9.30
C ALA A 247 -21.79 -15.12 -9.00
N ASN A 248 -21.96 -16.36 -8.60
CA ASN A 248 -23.18 -16.89 -8.01
C ASN A 248 -22.92 -17.17 -6.53
N ILE A 249 -23.71 -16.56 -5.66
CA ILE A 249 -23.59 -16.65 -4.21
C ILE A 249 -24.70 -17.56 -3.70
N TYR A 250 -24.33 -18.59 -2.97
CA TYR A 250 -25.19 -19.68 -2.52
C TYR A 250 -25.46 -19.56 -1.03
N PHE A 251 -26.73 -19.55 -0.67
CA PHE A 251 -27.21 -19.50 0.72
C PHE A 251 -28.01 -20.77 0.99
N ALA A 252 -27.58 -21.56 1.97
CA ALA A 252 -28.18 -22.87 2.25
C ALA A 252 -28.49 -23.10 3.72
N HIS A 253 -29.17 -24.21 3.96
CA HIS A 253 -29.69 -24.66 5.26
C HIS A 253 -30.76 -23.73 5.84
N LEU A 254 -31.40 -22.90 5.01
CA LEU A 254 -32.36 -21.88 5.47
C LEU A 254 -33.57 -22.51 6.16
N ASP A 255 -34.14 -21.79 7.12
CA ASP A 255 -35.41 -22.14 7.77
C ASP A 255 -36.60 -21.75 6.87
N SER A 256 -36.50 -20.59 6.22
CA SER A 256 -37.44 -20.10 5.22
C SER A 256 -36.72 -19.19 4.21
N GLN A 257 -37.31 -19.06 3.02
CA GLN A 257 -36.85 -18.19 1.92
C GLN A 257 -37.79 -17.00 1.86
N ALA A 258 -37.23 -15.78 1.79
CA ALA A 258 -38.01 -14.54 1.79
C ALA A 258 -38.14 -13.92 0.38
N VAL A 259 -37.56 -14.56 -0.63
CA VAL A 259 -37.47 -14.11 -2.02
C VAL A 259 -37.88 -15.21 -2.98
N GLN A 260 -38.11 -14.84 -4.24
CA GLN A 260 -38.45 -15.73 -5.35
C GLN A 260 -37.51 -15.53 -6.54
N ASN A 261 -37.56 -16.44 -7.52
CA ASN A 261 -36.77 -16.33 -8.75
C ASN A 261 -37.09 -15.05 -9.51
N GLY A 262 -36.06 -14.31 -9.91
CA GLY A 262 -36.18 -13.07 -10.67
C GLY A 262 -36.19 -11.81 -9.84
N ASP A 263 -36.30 -11.91 -8.51
CA ASP A 263 -36.27 -10.75 -7.62
C ASP A 263 -34.92 -10.02 -7.74
N ARG A 264 -34.99 -8.69 -7.78
CA ARG A 264 -33.81 -7.83 -7.59
C ARG A 264 -33.68 -7.52 -6.11
N VAL A 265 -32.45 -7.58 -5.62
CA VAL A 265 -32.12 -7.29 -4.22
C VAL A 265 -30.97 -6.31 -4.17
N ASP A 266 -31.01 -5.42 -3.19
CA ASP A 266 -29.92 -4.56 -2.80
C ASP A 266 -29.11 -5.18 -1.64
N VAL A 267 -27.92 -4.63 -1.40
CA VAL A 267 -27.07 -5.06 -0.27
C VAL A 267 -27.84 -4.89 1.04
N GLY A 268 -27.94 -5.96 1.82
CA GLY A 268 -28.64 -5.92 3.12
C GLY A 268 -30.11 -6.33 3.08
N ASP A 269 -30.71 -6.55 1.91
CA ASP A 269 -32.08 -7.09 1.83
C ASP A 269 -32.17 -8.48 2.44
N THR A 270 -33.25 -8.76 3.17
CA THR A 270 -33.47 -10.11 3.73
C THR A 270 -33.90 -11.08 2.64
N ILE A 271 -33.11 -12.12 2.42
CA ILE A 271 -33.36 -13.16 1.40
C ILE A 271 -33.86 -14.49 2.01
N GLY A 272 -33.78 -14.62 3.32
CA GLY A 272 -34.26 -15.80 4.04
C GLY A 272 -33.87 -15.74 5.50
N PHE A 273 -33.99 -16.87 6.18
CA PHE A 273 -33.74 -16.95 7.61
C PHE A 273 -32.89 -18.16 7.95
N VAL A 274 -31.95 -17.99 8.89
CA VAL A 274 -31.03 -19.04 9.34
C VAL A 274 -31.81 -20.24 9.84
N GLY A 275 -31.40 -21.44 9.43
CA GLY A 275 -32.01 -22.70 9.83
C GLY A 275 -30.99 -23.82 9.94
N ASN A 276 -31.46 -25.04 9.73
CA ASN A 276 -30.60 -26.22 9.61
C ASN A 276 -31.22 -27.27 8.66
N THR A 277 -31.88 -26.83 7.59
CA THR A 277 -32.56 -27.77 6.65
C THR A 277 -31.56 -28.54 5.77
N GLY A 278 -32.00 -29.61 5.12
CA GLY A 278 -31.13 -30.47 4.30
C GLY A 278 -30.26 -31.38 5.15
N ASN A 279 -28.99 -31.55 4.76
CA ASN A 279 -28.07 -32.41 5.51
C ASN A 279 -27.58 -31.80 6.84
N ALA A 280 -27.88 -30.53 7.10
CA ALA A 280 -27.57 -29.84 8.36
C ALA A 280 -28.54 -30.15 9.50
N ARG A 281 -29.59 -30.98 9.28
CA ARG A 281 -30.70 -31.19 10.24
C ARG A 281 -30.27 -31.62 11.64
N THR A 282 -29.14 -32.30 11.77
CA THR A 282 -28.59 -32.79 13.04
C THR A 282 -27.51 -31.88 13.63
N THR A 283 -27.32 -30.69 13.08
CA THR A 283 -26.31 -29.71 13.51
C THR A 283 -26.98 -28.45 14.07
N PRO A 284 -26.27 -27.63 14.88
CA PRO A 284 -26.78 -26.34 15.32
C PRO A 284 -27.12 -25.44 14.12
N PRO A 285 -28.14 -24.56 14.22
CA PRO A 285 -28.51 -23.67 13.13
C PRO A 285 -27.36 -22.79 12.65
N HIS A 286 -27.22 -22.69 11.32
CA HIS A 286 -26.19 -21.92 10.65
C HIS A 286 -26.62 -21.61 9.21
N LEU A 287 -26.02 -20.56 8.64
CA LEU A 287 -26.03 -20.31 7.21
C LEU A 287 -24.81 -20.99 6.60
N HIS A 288 -25.00 -21.81 5.57
CA HIS A 288 -23.90 -22.17 4.68
C HIS A 288 -23.83 -21.15 3.53
N LEU A 289 -22.70 -20.47 3.41
CA LEU A 289 -22.39 -19.51 2.35
C LEU A 289 -21.37 -20.11 1.38
N GLY A 290 -21.70 -20.15 0.09
CA GLY A 290 -20.77 -20.52 -0.97
C GLY A 290 -20.65 -19.41 -2.02
N ILE A 291 -19.48 -19.28 -2.64
CA ILE A 291 -19.26 -18.37 -3.78
C ILE A 291 -18.76 -19.20 -4.95
N TYR A 292 -19.43 -19.08 -6.09
CA TYR A 292 -19.15 -19.85 -7.30
C TYR A 292 -18.90 -18.93 -8.47
N ARG A 293 -17.78 -19.11 -9.16
CA ARG A 293 -17.42 -18.29 -10.34
C ARG A 293 -17.23 -19.15 -11.56
N ARG A 294 -17.61 -18.60 -12.71
CA ARG A 294 -17.49 -19.29 -14.00
C ARG A 294 -16.02 -19.56 -14.30
N GLY A 295 -15.68 -20.82 -14.57
CA GLY A 295 -14.31 -21.25 -14.90
C GLY A 295 -13.41 -21.53 -13.70
N GLU A 296 -13.85 -21.21 -12.47
CA GLU A 296 -13.06 -21.43 -11.24
C GLU A 296 -13.71 -22.40 -10.25
N GLY A 297 -15.04 -22.59 -10.32
CA GLY A 297 -15.76 -23.41 -9.35
C GLY A 297 -16.00 -22.65 -8.03
N ALA A 298 -16.00 -23.39 -6.91
CA ALA A 298 -16.17 -22.84 -5.58
C ALA A 298 -14.90 -22.11 -5.12
N VAL A 299 -15.06 -20.91 -4.56
CA VAL A 299 -13.95 -20.10 -4.02
C VAL A 299 -14.21 -19.80 -2.55
N ASP A 300 -13.15 -19.69 -1.76
CA ASP A 300 -13.25 -19.39 -0.32
C ASP A 300 -14.02 -18.07 -0.10
N PRO A 301 -15.18 -18.09 0.55
CA PRO A 301 -15.95 -16.88 0.84
C PRO A 301 -15.32 -16.00 1.93
N ALA A 302 -14.45 -16.54 2.79
CA ALA A 302 -13.99 -15.82 3.97
C ALA A 302 -13.33 -14.47 3.64
N PRO A 303 -12.42 -14.35 2.65
CA PRO A 303 -11.83 -13.05 2.28
C PRO A 303 -12.83 -12.02 1.77
N PHE A 304 -13.96 -12.44 1.20
CA PHE A 304 -14.95 -11.56 0.60
C PHE A 304 -15.85 -10.86 1.62
N ILE A 305 -16.07 -11.49 2.78
CA ILE A 305 -16.97 -10.98 3.82
C ILE A 305 -16.25 -10.66 5.13
N ARG A 306 -14.98 -11.02 5.25
CA ARG A 306 -14.20 -10.77 6.47
C ARG A 306 -14.08 -9.26 6.65
N PRO A 307 -14.47 -8.73 7.83
CA PRO A 307 -14.08 -7.38 8.20
C PRO A 307 -12.56 -7.32 8.15
N VAL A 308 -12.05 -6.59 7.17
CA VAL A 308 -10.69 -6.04 7.20
C VAL A 308 -10.65 -4.99 8.32
N PRO A 309 -9.48 -4.44 8.71
CA PRO A 309 -9.44 -3.30 9.62
C PRO A 309 -10.27 -2.14 9.03
N SER A 310 -11.57 -2.13 9.32
CA SER A 310 -12.52 -1.12 8.87
C SER A 310 -12.42 -0.02 9.91
N GLY A 311 -11.66 1.00 9.56
CA GLY A 311 -11.39 2.12 10.44
C GLY A 311 -11.01 3.34 9.64
N ARG A 312 -11.19 4.51 10.26
CA ARG A 312 -10.51 5.71 9.81
C ARG A 312 -9.00 5.46 9.97
N PRO A 313 -8.16 5.85 9.01
CA PRO A 313 -6.72 5.89 9.22
C PRO A 313 -6.36 6.58 10.54
N LEU A 314 -5.18 6.27 11.07
CA LEU A 314 -4.67 6.96 12.25
C LEU A 314 -4.69 8.47 12.01
N THR A 315 -5.25 9.22 12.97
CA THR A 315 -5.24 10.69 12.88
C THR A 315 -3.80 11.16 12.92
N ILE A 316 -3.40 11.94 11.93
CA ILE A 316 -2.07 12.54 11.89
C ILE A 316 -1.96 13.57 13.01
N SER A 317 -1.04 13.32 13.94
CA SER A 317 -0.73 14.18 15.08
C SER A 317 0.67 14.80 14.99
N ALA A 318 1.52 14.31 14.08
CA ALA A 318 2.78 14.96 13.73
C ALA A 318 2.53 16.36 13.14
N ASP A 319 3.45 17.29 13.44
CA ASP A 319 3.34 18.69 13.02
C ASP A 319 3.54 18.84 11.50
N LEU A 320 2.47 19.21 10.80
CA LEU A 320 2.46 19.36 9.35
C LEU A 320 3.27 20.57 8.86
N HIS A 321 3.53 21.56 9.71
CA HIS A 321 4.38 22.70 9.36
C HIS A 321 5.85 22.31 9.15
N ARG A 322 6.22 21.05 9.47
CA ARG A 322 7.56 20.50 9.24
C ARG A 322 7.73 19.81 7.91
N LEU A 323 6.67 19.61 7.14
CA LEU A 323 6.78 18.97 5.83
C LEU A 323 7.71 19.79 4.92
N GLY A 324 8.66 19.13 4.27
CA GLY A 324 9.68 19.77 3.42
C GLY A 324 10.83 20.44 4.19
N SER A 325 10.84 20.39 5.52
CA SER A 325 11.92 20.99 6.32
C SER A 325 13.02 19.97 6.67
N THR A 326 14.24 20.48 6.87
CA THR A 326 15.31 19.73 7.52
C THR A 326 15.16 19.85 9.04
N MET A 327 15.08 18.69 9.69
CA MET A 327 15.07 18.53 11.14
C MET A 327 16.33 17.79 11.57
N ARG A 328 16.56 17.63 12.87
CA ARG A 328 17.57 16.72 13.41
C ARG A 328 17.02 15.85 14.53
N LEU A 329 17.70 14.74 14.81
CA LEU A 329 17.35 13.82 15.89
C LEU A 329 17.82 14.34 17.26
N ARG A 330 17.02 14.11 18.31
CA ARG A 330 17.29 14.65 19.66
C ARG A 330 18.30 13.86 20.49
N HIS A 331 18.44 12.55 20.28
CA HIS A 331 19.30 11.68 21.08
C HIS A 331 19.72 10.43 20.31
N ASP A 332 20.67 9.68 20.86
CA ASP A 332 21.14 8.42 20.27
C ASP A 332 20.07 7.32 20.36
N GLY A 333 20.23 6.29 19.54
CA GLY A 333 19.40 5.09 19.61
C GLY A 333 18.04 5.20 18.92
N ILE A 334 17.82 6.26 18.14
CA ILE A 334 16.55 6.47 17.44
C ILE A 334 16.49 5.53 16.24
N ARG A 335 15.41 4.75 16.16
CA ARG A 335 15.25 3.71 15.13
C ARG A 335 14.53 4.27 13.91
N LEU A 336 15.18 4.21 12.75
CA LEU A 336 14.55 4.38 11.45
C LEU A 336 13.79 3.10 11.09
N ARG A 337 12.50 3.22 10.77
CA ARG A 337 11.62 2.08 10.55
C ARG A 337 11.08 2.02 9.14
N VAL A 338 10.69 0.82 8.72
CA VAL A 338 10.10 0.59 7.39
C VAL A 338 8.67 1.14 7.30
N ALA A 339 7.92 1.17 8.40
CA ALA A 339 6.54 1.67 8.49
C ALA A 339 6.31 2.50 9.77
N PRO A 340 5.29 3.37 9.82
CA PRO A 340 5.03 4.30 10.93
C PRO A 340 4.37 3.62 12.15
N ASN A 341 5.01 2.59 12.69
CA ASN A 341 4.58 1.94 13.93
C ASN A 341 5.77 1.26 14.65
N THR A 342 5.65 1.08 15.95
CA THR A 342 6.71 0.51 16.80
C THR A 342 7.02 -0.98 16.54
N GLY A 343 6.08 -1.71 15.94
CA GLY A 343 6.22 -3.12 15.58
C GLY A 343 6.91 -3.36 14.22
N SER A 344 7.08 -2.32 13.41
CA SER A 344 7.72 -2.42 12.10
C SER A 344 9.21 -2.70 12.21
N SER A 345 9.75 -3.45 11.24
CA SER A 345 11.19 -3.70 11.09
C SER A 345 12.01 -2.41 11.14
N VAL A 346 13.16 -2.50 11.80
CA VAL A 346 14.13 -1.41 11.91
C VAL A 346 15.07 -1.50 10.71
N ILE A 347 15.22 -0.39 9.99
CA ILE A 347 16.19 -0.24 8.90
C ILE A 347 17.58 -0.05 9.49
N ARG A 348 17.72 0.95 10.38
CA ARG A 348 18.95 1.27 11.11
C ARG A 348 18.65 2.04 12.38
N GLU A 349 19.60 1.98 13.31
CA GLU A 349 19.66 2.88 14.46
C GLU A 349 20.44 4.15 14.07
N LEU A 350 20.01 5.30 14.59
CA LEU A 350 20.53 6.62 14.25
C LEU A 350 21.10 7.31 15.50
N ALA A 351 22.20 8.02 15.29
CA ALA A 351 22.86 8.82 16.31
C ALA A 351 22.12 10.15 16.55
N ALA A 352 22.34 10.74 17.71
CA ALA A 352 21.90 12.07 18.04
C ALA A 352 22.36 13.08 16.98
N TYR A 353 21.54 14.09 16.74
CA TYR A 353 21.82 15.19 15.81
C TYR A 353 22.01 14.77 14.35
N THR A 354 21.61 13.54 13.99
CA THR A 354 21.48 13.15 12.58
C THR A 354 20.47 14.08 11.92
N PRO A 355 20.85 14.84 10.87
CA PRO A 355 19.90 15.65 10.11
C PRO A 355 19.01 14.73 9.27
N VAL A 356 17.74 15.09 9.16
CA VAL A 356 16.71 14.33 8.44
C VAL A 356 15.81 15.29 7.68
N HIS A 357 15.56 15.02 6.41
CA HIS A 357 14.62 15.81 5.62
C HIS A 357 13.22 15.21 5.73
N VAL A 358 12.25 15.99 6.20
CA VAL A 358 10.87 15.53 6.42
C VAL A 358 10.12 15.49 5.10
N LEU A 359 9.78 14.29 4.63
CA LEU A 359 9.05 14.07 3.38
C LEU A 359 7.54 14.03 3.59
N ALA A 360 7.10 13.38 4.67
CA ALA A 360 5.70 13.17 4.96
C ALA A 360 5.42 12.92 6.44
N ALA A 361 4.15 12.94 6.82
CA ALA A 361 3.63 12.69 8.16
C ALA A 361 2.51 11.64 8.11
N SER A 362 2.63 10.62 8.96
CA SER A 362 1.62 9.56 9.12
C SER A 362 1.49 9.20 10.59
N GLY A 363 0.30 9.40 11.17
CA GLY A 363 0.10 9.30 12.62
C GLY A 363 1.01 10.28 13.39
N ASP A 364 1.79 9.76 14.34
CA ASP A 364 2.80 10.48 15.12
C ASP A 364 4.24 10.32 14.57
N TYR A 365 4.38 9.83 13.34
CA TYR A 365 5.67 9.63 12.66
C TYR A 365 5.87 10.61 11.53
N PHE A 366 7.13 10.99 11.32
CA PHE A 366 7.60 11.55 10.05
C PHE A 366 8.18 10.44 9.18
N ARG A 367 7.81 10.42 7.89
CA ARG A 367 8.64 9.81 6.85
C ARG A 367 9.77 10.78 6.55
N VAL A 368 11.00 10.31 6.65
CA VAL A 368 12.20 11.13 6.47
C VAL A 368 13.13 10.53 5.43
N ARG A 369 13.91 11.40 4.78
CA ARG A 369 15.09 11.06 3.97
C ARG A 369 16.34 11.39 4.78
N LEU A 370 17.25 10.42 4.89
CA LEU A 370 18.57 10.63 5.44
C LEU A 370 19.51 11.25 4.39
N PRO A 371 20.69 11.76 4.81
CA PRO A 371 21.66 12.34 3.88
C PRO A 371 22.26 11.36 2.86
N ASP A 372 22.16 10.05 3.10
CA ASP A 372 22.54 8.96 2.20
C ASP A 372 21.35 8.45 1.34
N ASP A 373 20.28 9.24 1.25
CA ASP A 373 19.02 8.95 0.55
C ASP A 373 18.23 7.74 1.06
N VAL A 374 18.64 7.14 2.19
CA VAL A 374 17.84 6.12 2.86
C VAL A 374 16.57 6.77 3.40
N GLN A 375 15.42 6.20 3.06
CA GLN A 375 14.12 6.67 3.55
C GLN A 375 13.54 5.71 4.59
N GLY A 376 12.79 6.26 5.53
CA GLY A 376 12.05 5.49 6.52
C GLY A 376 11.27 6.39 7.47
N TYR A 377 10.78 5.81 8.56
CA TYR A 377 9.94 6.49 9.54
C TYR A 377 10.64 6.66 10.88
N VAL A 378 10.55 7.87 11.44
CA VAL A 378 10.96 8.19 12.82
C VAL A 378 9.79 8.84 13.56
N ALA A 379 9.70 8.63 14.87
CA ALA A 379 8.64 9.26 15.66
C ALA A 379 8.88 10.78 15.70
N ALA A 380 7.87 11.58 15.35
CA ALA A 380 7.99 13.03 15.19
C ALA A 380 8.46 13.73 16.47
N ARG A 381 8.03 13.25 17.64
CA ARG A 381 8.45 13.76 18.95
C ARG A 381 9.96 13.63 19.24
N LEU A 382 10.69 12.82 18.47
CA LEU A 382 12.12 12.57 18.62
C LEU A 382 12.97 13.46 17.72
N THR A 383 12.34 14.38 16.99
CA THR A 383 13.02 15.36 16.13
C THR A 383 12.91 16.76 16.71
N GLU A 384 13.81 17.63 16.26
CA GLU A 384 13.83 19.07 16.54
C GLU A 384 14.31 19.85 15.32
N GLU A 385 14.02 21.15 15.30
CA GLU A 385 14.48 22.02 14.23
C GLU A 385 16.00 22.20 14.28
N VAL A 386 16.58 22.55 13.12
CA VAL A 386 17.99 22.93 13.01
C VAL A 386 18.22 24.45 13.11
N SER A 387 17.22 25.21 13.57
CA SER A 387 17.29 26.68 13.67
C SER A 387 18.34 27.17 14.66
N GLU A 388 18.62 26.41 15.72
CA GLU A 388 19.70 26.68 16.67
C GLU A 388 20.92 25.77 16.39
N PRO A 389 22.11 26.35 16.11
CA PRO A 389 23.35 25.58 15.98
C PRO A 389 23.67 24.80 17.25
N LEU A 390 24.23 23.59 17.08
CA LEU A 390 24.76 22.78 18.18
C LEU A 390 26.02 23.41 18.77
N GLU A 391 26.88 23.92 17.89
CA GLU A 391 28.15 24.54 18.22
C GLU A 391 28.63 25.39 17.03
N HIS A 392 29.53 26.33 17.30
CA HIS A 392 30.30 27.02 16.28
C HIS A 392 31.67 26.38 16.20
N ARG A 393 32.21 26.19 15.00
CA ARG A 393 33.57 25.69 14.78
C ARG A 393 34.31 26.59 13.81
N THR A 394 35.62 26.62 13.97
CA THR A 394 36.52 27.33 13.08
C THR A 394 37.35 26.34 12.28
N VAL A 395 37.47 26.55 10.98
CA VAL A 395 38.33 25.74 10.10
C VAL A 395 39.78 25.81 10.60
N SER A 396 40.35 24.68 11.00
CA SER A 396 41.70 24.60 11.60
C SER A 396 42.81 24.35 10.56
N GLY A 397 42.48 23.63 9.48
CA GLY A 397 43.33 23.41 8.29
C GLY A 397 43.57 24.68 7.46
N ILE A 398 44.43 24.59 6.43
CA ILE A 398 44.70 25.73 5.52
C ILE A 398 43.43 26.09 4.74
N THR A 399 42.79 25.08 4.17
CA THR A 399 41.45 25.14 3.59
C THR A 399 40.68 23.88 3.95
N GLN A 400 39.35 23.96 3.87
CA GLN A 400 38.46 22.83 3.98
C GLN A 400 37.45 22.85 2.84
N THR A 401 37.34 21.72 2.14
CA THR A 401 36.34 21.54 1.09
C THR A 401 34.95 21.37 1.71
N ALA A 402 34.02 22.21 1.26
CA ALA A 402 32.60 22.08 1.52
C ALA A 402 31.91 21.27 0.41
N TRP A 403 31.07 20.32 0.80
CA TRP A 403 30.41 19.38 -0.10
C TRP A 403 28.89 19.62 -0.13
N ILE A 404 28.25 19.31 -1.26
CA ILE A 404 26.79 19.39 -1.39
C ILE A 404 26.06 18.26 -0.63
N ASN A 405 26.71 17.10 -0.46
CA ASN A 405 26.19 15.95 0.27
C ASN A 405 27.33 15.17 0.95
N PRO A 406 27.06 14.35 1.99
CA PRO A 406 28.08 13.64 2.77
C PRO A 406 28.35 12.24 2.19
N THR A 407 28.50 12.12 0.87
CA THR A 407 28.77 10.84 0.21
C THR A 407 30.14 10.84 -0.47
N SER A 408 30.67 9.65 -0.78
CA SER A 408 31.96 9.51 -1.48
C SER A 408 32.00 10.18 -2.86
N ASN A 409 30.83 10.43 -3.45
CA ASN A 409 30.66 11.04 -4.77
C ASN A 409 30.10 12.47 -4.68
N GLY A 410 30.10 13.08 -3.48
CA GLY A 410 29.67 14.46 -3.30
C GLY A 410 30.47 15.41 -4.18
N HIS A 411 29.80 16.42 -4.74
CA HIS A 411 30.48 17.49 -5.47
C HIS A 411 30.92 18.60 -4.50
N PRO A 412 32.17 19.10 -4.64
CA PRO A 412 32.62 20.25 -3.87
C PRO A 412 31.85 21.49 -4.33
N VAL A 413 31.38 22.29 -3.38
CA VAL A 413 30.61 23.52 -3.62
C VAL A 413 31.35 24.78 -3.21
N ALA A 414 32.28 24.67 -2.27
CA ALA A 414 33.12 25.78 -1.84
C ALA A 414 34.41 25.27 -1.18
N GLU A 415 35.40 26.15 -1.07
CA GLU A 415 36.57 25.98 -0.22
C GLU A 415 36.49 27.03 0.89
N LEU A 416 36.61 26.60 2.14
CA LEU A 416 36.57 27.47 3.31
C LEU A 416 38.00 27.67 3.82
N ASP A 417 38.44 28.91 3.88
CA ASP A 417 39.78 29.24 4.36
C ASP A 417 39.91 29.03 5.87
N ARG A 418 41.14 28.81 6.33
CA ARG A 418 41.48 28.80 7.75
C ARG A 418 40.90 30.01 8.48
N GLY A 419 40.34 29.77 9.67
CA GLY A 419 39.76 30.85 10.46
C GLY A 419 38.30 31.16 10.11
N THR A 420 37.74 30.55 9.05
CA THR A 420 36.31 30.66 8.74
C THR A 420 35.50 30.00 9.85
N GLU A 421 34.56 30.74 10.43
CA GLU A 421 33.59 30.20 11.39
C GLU A 421 32.40 29.60 10.65
N VAL A 422 31.97 28.41 11.10
CA VAL A 422 30.78 27.71 10.60
C VAL A 422 29.88 27.31 11.77
N SER A 423 28.58 27.30 11.52
CA SER A 423 27.57 26.89 12.51
C SER A 423 27.18 25.43 12.28
N ILE A 424 27.51 24.55 13.23
CA ILE A 424 27.23 23.12 13.12
C ILE A 424 25.77 22.85 13.48
N LEU A 425 24.99 22.33 12.53
CA LEU A 425 23.58 22.04 12.69
C LEU A 425 23.29 20.56 13.02
N GLY A 426 24.14 19.65 12.53
CA GLY A 426 23.98 18.20 12.69
C GLY A 426 25.23 17.41 12.36
N ARG A 427 25.17 16.09 12.53
CA ARG A 427 26.30 15.16 12.28
C ARG A 427 25.82 13.92 11.55
N PHE A 428 26.60 13.41 10.60
CA PHE A 428 26.30 12.18 9.88
C PHE A 428 27.55 11.55 9.30
N ASP A 429 27.83 10.29 9.62
CA ASP A 429 28.89 9.45 9.02
C ASP A 429 30.24 10.15 8.78
N GLY A 430 30.75 10.85 9.81
CA GLY A 430 32.05 11.56 9.74
C GLY A 430 31.99 12.95 9.11
N TYR A 431 30.79 13.46 8.83
CA TYR A 431 30.54 14.82 8.37
C TYR A 431 29.74 15.64 9.38
N PHE A 432 30.02 16.93 9.38
CA PHE A 432 29.15 17.97 9.92
C PHE A 432 28.19 18.45 8.84
N TYR A 433 26.92 18.57 9.20
CA TYR A 433 25.97 19.41 8.47
C TYR A 433 26.03 20.81 9.09
N ALA A 434 26.39 21.82 8.31
CA ALA A 434 26.69 23.16 8.83
C ALA A 434 26.14 24.27 7.93
N LEU A 435 26.10 25.50 8.46
CA LEU A 435 25.96 26.72 7.66
C LEU A 435 27.32 27.36 7.45
N ASP A 436 27.59 27.73 6.20
CA ASP A 436 28.71 28.61 5.86
C ASP A 436 28.46 30.06 6.36
N PRO A 437 29.45 30.97 6.29
CA PRO A 437 29.29 32.35 6.77
C PRO A 437 28.21 33.18 6.08
N VAL A 438 27.76 32.76 4.89
CA VAL A 438 26.69 33.44 4.14
C VAL A 438 25.34 32.74 4.32
N GLY A 439 25.29 31.67 5.11
CA GLY A 439 24.07 30.95 5.49
C GLY A 439 23.68 29.79 4.58
N ASN A 440 24.57 29.32 3.69
CA ASN A 440 24.28 28.15 2.86
C ASN A 440 24.52 26.85 3.65
N PRO A 441 23.62 25.86 3.53
CA PRO A 441 23.86 24.54 4.09
C PRO A 441 24.97 23.81 3.32
N VAL A 442 25.96 23.31 4.05
CA VAL A 442 27.14 22.60 3.52
C VAL A 442 27.47 21.37 4.36
N TRP A 443 28.20 20.43 3.76
CA TRP A 443 28.76 19.27 4.45
C TRP A 443 30.28 19.39 4.58
N LEU A 444 30.80 19.15 5.77
CA LEU A 444 32.22 19.34 6.10
C LEU A 444 32.77 18.10 6.81
N LYS A 445 33.94 17.60 6.42
CA LYS A 445 34.53 16.42 7.06
C LYS A 445 34.96 16.74 8.49
N THR A 446 34.59 15.90 9.44
CA THR A 446 34.90 16.11 10.87
C THR A 446 36.39 16.02 11.19
N GLU A 447 37.15 15.27 10.39
CA GLU A 447 38.58 15.00 10.55
C GLU A 447 39.42 16.29 10.48
N GLU A 448 38.97 17.24 9.66
CA GLU A 448 39.66 18.49 9.34
C GLU A 448 39.41 19.60 10.37
N PHE A 449 38.63 19.31 11.42
CA PHE A 449 38.39 20.19 12.56
C PHE A 449 39.09 19.75 13.84
N GLN A 450 39.91 18.69 13.82
CA GLN A 450 40.63 18.27 15.01
C GLN A 450 41.69 19.32 15.40
N GLU A 451 41.74 19.65 16.69
CA GLU A 451 42.79 20.50 17.25
C GLU A 451 44.14 19.79 17.08
N GLN A 452 45.16 20.52 16.62
CA GLN A 452 46.53 20.10 16.83
C GLN A 452 46.76 20.12 18.35
N GLY A 453 46.72 18.95 18.97
CA GLY A 453 47.02 18.77 20.39
C GLY A 453 48.43 19.17 20.77
#